data_AF-A0AAD8XV89-F1
#
_entry.id   AF-A0AAD8XV89-F1
#
_cell.length_a   1.000
_cell.length_b   1.000
_cell.length_c   1.000
_cell.angle_alpha   90.00
_cell.angle_beta   90.00
_cell.angle_gamma   90.00
#
_symmetry.space_group_name_H-M   'P 1'
#
loop_
_entity.id
_entity.type
_entity.pdbx_description
1 polymer ?
#
loop_
_entity_poly.entity_id
_entity_poly.type
_entity_poly.pdbx_seq_one_letter_code
_entity_poly.pdbx_strand_id
1 'polypeptide(L)'
;MGAYVNNSIDKTENIWEFDEKMKKRELVVNTIIQRSAFSSHQIFQDINEAANLSSATGSSNVEAIVLSGGYTNYSYKIFVPDQPNLCLFAKLTFEHAIWNPDKDALYDLQRTVNEYELMATFSKINPDCVVAPLALWDVEHEGQKMKLLVTKWSKADEQFSNQFIDGSIDPRAAPKVVLK
;
A
#
# COMPACT_ATOMS: atom_id res chain seq x y z
N MET A 1 -39.37 13.52 -24.42
CA MET A 1 -39.43 13.19 -22.98
C MET A 1 -38.20 12.39 -22.65
N GLY A 2 -37.37 12.93 -21.77
CA GLY A 2 -36.03 12.43 -21.50
C GLY A 2 -36.00 11.27 -20.51
N ALA A 3 -34.82 10.65 -20.43
CA ALA A 3 -34.36 9.97 -19.23
C ALA A 3 -33.10 10.72 -18.78
N TYR A 4 -33.24 11.52 -17.71
CA TYR A 4 -32.10 12.01 -16.95
C TYR A 4 -31.56 10.79 -16.20
N VAL A 5 -30.41 10.29 -16.63
CA VAL A 5 -29.67 9.25 -15.91
C VAL A 5 -29.09 9.91 -14.65
N ASN A 6 -29.41 9.33 -13.48
CA ASN A 6 -29.08 9.86 -12.16
C ASN A 6 -27.56 9.91 -11.93
N ASN A 7 -26.96 11.08 -12.14
CA ASN A 7 -25.57 11.41 -11.75
C ASN A 7 -25.32 11.46 -10.22
N SER A 8 -26.30 11.08 -9.39
CA SER A 8 -26.23 11.19 -7.92
C SER A 8 -25.72 9.92 -7.24
N ILE A 9 -25.95 8.74 -7.81
CA ILE A 9 -25.53 7.46 -7.23
C ILE A 9 -24.01 7.31 -7.33
N ASP A 10 -23.46 7.60 -8.51
CA ASP A 10 -22.02 7.55 -8.81
C ASP A 10 -21.19 8.48 -7.92
N LYS A 11 -21.69 9.68 -7.62
CA LYS A 11 -21.01 10.60 -6.69
C LYS A 11 -20.97 10.09 -5.26
N THR A 12 -21.99 9.35 -4.83
CA THR A 12 -22.11 8.90 -3.44
C THR A 12 -21.20 7.69 -3.18
N GLU A 13 -21.11 6.76 -4.13
CA GLU A 13 -20.18 5.62 -4.07
C GLU A 13 -18.71 6.08 -4.06
N ASN A 14 -18.37 7.05 -4.93
CA ASN A 14 -17.01 7.62 -4.98
C ASN A 14 -16.60 8.32 -3.67
N ILE A 15 -17.54 9.00 -3.00
CA ILE A 15 -17.29 9.65 -1.71
C ILE A 15 -17.08 8.60 -0.62
N TRP A 16 -17.92 7.56 -0.56
CA TRP A 16 -17.80 6.50 0.44
C TRP A 16 -16.50 5.71 0.29
N GLU A 17 -16.11 5.36 -0.94
CA GLU A 17 -14.82 4.69 -1.18
C GLU A 17 -13.63 5.53 -0.75
N PHE A 18 -13.67 6.83 -1.01
CA PHE A 18 -12.62 7.76 -0.60
C PHE A 18 -12.54 7.84 0.94
N ASP A 19 -13.68 7.99 1.60
CA ASP A 19 -13.76 8.05 3.07
C ASP A 19 -13.23 6.77 3.71
N GLU A 20 -13.55 5.59 3.16
CA GLU A 20 -13.03 4.31 3.67
C GLU A 20 -11.51 4.18 3.50
N LYS A 21 -10.97 4.60 2.35
CA LYS A 21 -9.52 4.63 2.11
C LYS A 21 -8.83 5.57 3.11
N MET A 22 -9.47 6.70 3.42
CA MET A 22 -8.97 7.72 4.35
C MET A 22 -9.08 7.31 5.82
N LYS A 23 -10.15 6.60 6.24
CA LYS A 23 -10.23 6.03 7.60
C LYS A 23 -9.14 4.99 7.83
N LYS A 24 -8.98 4.06 6.88
CA LYS A 24 -7.94 3.01 6.98
C LYS A 24 -6.52 3.56 6.86
N ARG A 25 -6.34 4.77 6.32
CA ARG A 25 -5.05 5.47 6.33
C ARG A 25 -4.51 5.68 7.74
N GLU A 26 -5.36 6.18 8.64
CA GLU A 26 -4.96 6.44 10.03
C GLU A 26 -4.62 5.14 10.75
N LEU A 27 -5.42 4.09 10.53
CA LEU A 27 -5.13 2.74 11.03
C LEU A 27 -3.73 2.26 10.58
N VAL A 28 -3.39 2.43 9.31
CA VAL A 28 -2.09 2.01 8.77
C VAL A 28 -0.95 2.81 9.40
N VAL A 29 -1.07 4.14 9.49
CA VAL A 29 -0.05 5.00 10.10
C VAL A 29 0.17 4.62 11.57
N ASN A 30 -0.91 4.52 12.34
CA ASN A 30 -0.83 4.17 13.77
C ASN A 30 -0.23 2.77 13.98
N THR A 31 -0.63 1.80 13.15
CA THR A 31 -0.06 0.44 13.20
C THR A 31 1.43 0.47 12.92
N ILE A 32 1.87 1.20 11.90
CA ILE A 32 3.30 1.31 11.57
C ILE A 32 4.06 1.98 12.71
N ILE A 33 3.61 3.12 13.24
CA ILE A 33 4.29 3.81 14.34
C ILE A 33 4.42 2.89 15.56
N GLN A 34 3.32 2.24 15.96
CA GLN A 34 3.29 1.36 17.12
C GLN A 34 4.22 0.15 16.96
N ARG A 35 4.17 -0.53 15.81
CA ARG A 35 4.98 -1.72 15.55
C ARG A 35 6.44 -1.39 15.30
N SER A 36 6.73 -0.17 14.84
CA SER A 36 8.08 0.30 14.57
C SER A 36 8.96 0.34 15.82
N ALA A 37 8.38 0.63 16.99
CA ALA A 37 9.08 0.63 18.28
C ALA A 37 9.74 -0.73 18.63
N PHE A 38 9.25 -1.83 18.03
CA PHE A 38 9.72 -3.19 18.31
C PHE A 38 10.45 -3.81 17.11
N SER A 39 10.68 -3.04 16.04
CA SER A 39 11.28 -3.57 14.83
C SER A 39 12.81 -3.61 14.90
N SER A 40 13.39 -4.62 14.26
CA SER A 40 14.84 -4.73 14.04
C SER A 40 15.32 -3.98 12.80
N HIS A 41 14.42 -3.48 11.94
CA HIS A 41 14.83 -2.71 10.76
C HIS A 41 15.01 -1.23 11.11
N GLN A 42 16.18 -0.67 10.79
CA GLN A 42 16.54 0.72 11.07
C GLN A 42 15.47 1.72 10.58
N ILE A 43 14.94 1.54 9.37
CA ILE A 43 13.93 2.45 8.81
C ILE A 43 12.66 2.56 9.67
N PHE A 44 12.27 1.47 10.36
CA PHE A 44 11.15 1.52 11.29
C PHE A 44 11.54 2.26 12.57
N GLN A 45 12.74 2.01 13.12
CA GLN A 45 13.25 2.73 14.29
C GLN A 45 13.30 4.24 14.02
N ASP A 46 13.83 4.65 12.87
CA ASP A 46 13.90 6.06 12.44
C ASP A 46 12.50 6.69 12.31
N ILE A 47 11.52 5.94 11.79
CA ILE A 47 10.11 6.39 11.71
C ILE A 47 9.51 6.54 13.12
N ASN A 48 9.81 5.62 14.03
CA ASN A 48 9.32 5.71 15.42
C ASN A 48 9.92 6.94 16.13
N GLU A 49 11.21 7.18 15.96
CA GLU A 49 11.89 8.38 16.48
C GLU A 49 11.27 9.65 15.90
N ALA A 50 11.08 9.72 14.58
CA ALA A 50 10.44 10.86 13.92
C ALA A 50 9.02 11.13 14.42
N ALA A 51 8.24 10.07 14.71
CA ALA A 51 6.89 10.20 15.27
C ALA A 51 6.89 10.72 16.72
N ASN A 52 7.91 10.35 17.51
CA ASN A 52 8.01 10.74 18.92
C ASN A 52 8.64 12.13 19.12
N LEU A 53 9.54 12.57 18.23
CA LEU A 53 10.12 13.92 18.30
C LEU A 53 9.04 15.02 18.19
N SER A 54 7.96 14.74 17.48
CA SER A 54 6.87 15.68 17.24
C SER A 54 5.78 15.71 18.32
N SER A 55 5.85 14.83 19.33
CA SER A 55 4.91 14.88 20.46
C SER A 55 5.10 16.12 21.35
N ALA A 56 6.20 16.87 21.17
CA ALA A 56 6.41 18.19 21.77
C ALA A 56 5.67 19.32 21.03
N THR A 57 5.23 19.12 19.79
CA THR A 57 4.59 20.13 18.91
C THR A 57 3.16 19.77 18.46
N GLY A 58 2.68 18.55 18.70
CA GLY A 58 1.25 18.22 18.64
C GLY A 58 0.71 17.58 17.34
N SER A 59 1.55 17.27 16.34
CA SER A 59 1.15 16.45 15.18
C SER A 59 2.20 15.38 14.87
N SER A 60 1.80 14.15 14.53
CA SER A 60 2.74 13.12 14.05
C SER A 60 3.41 13.57 12.76
N ASN A 61 4.74 13.59 12.72
CA ASN A 61 5.50 13.87 11.49
C ASN A 61 5.43 12.73 10.46
N VAL A 62 4.77 11.62 10.77
CA VAL A 62 4.56 10.52 9.82
C VAL A 62 3.22 10.73 9.13
N GLU A 63 3.27 10.91 7.81
CA GLU A 63 2.13 11.11 6.94
C GLU A 63 1.90 9.93 6.00
N ALA A 64 0.71 9.89 5.42
CA ALA A 64 0.34 8.89 4.42
C ALA A 64 -0.45 9.49 3.27
N ILE A 65 -0.12 9.08 2.05
CA ILE A 65 -0.88 9.34 0.82
C ILE A 65 -1.48 8.02 0.34
N VAL A 66 -2.77 8.04 0.00
CA VAL A 66 -3.43 6.93 -0.68
C VAL A 66 -2.94 6.91 -2.14
N LEU A 67 -2.32 5.81 -2.57
CA LEU A 67 -1.78 5.68 -3.92
C LEU A 67 -2.80 5.08 -4.89
N SER A 68 -3.32 3.93 -4.50
CA SER A 68 -4.29 3.17 -5.28
C SER A 68 -4.92 2.14 -4.37
N GLY A 69 -6.19 1.84 -4.58
CA GLY A 69 -6.84 0.72 -3.95
C GLY A 69 -7.54 -0.09 -5.02
N GLY A 70 -7.22 -1.38 -5.09
CA GLY A 70 -8.12 -2.32 -5.75
C GLY A 70 -9.33 -2.56 -4.84
N TYR A 71 -10.30 -3.30 -5.33
CA TYR A 71 -11.47 -3.65 -4.52
C TYR A 71 -11.16 -4.64 -3.39
N THR A 72 -9.93 -5.13 -3.27
CA THR A 72 -9.51 -6.15 -2.28
C THR A 72 -8.26 -5.75 -1.48
N ASN A 73 -7.68 -4.58 -1.74
CA ASN A 73 -6.58 -4.01 -0.97
C ASN A 73 -6.46 -2.50 -1.18
N TYR A 74 -5.95 -1.79 -0.18
CA TYR A 74 -5.57 -0.39 -0.27
C TYR A 74 -4.06 -0.23 -0.15
N SER A 75 -3.49 0.71 -0.90
CA SER A 75 -2.05 0.94 -0.94
C SER A 75 -1.74 2.39 -0.58
N TYR A 76 -0.70 2.56 0.23
CA TYR A 76 -0.33 3.82 0.83
C TYR A 76 1.16 4.07 0.66
N LYS A 77 1.52 5.33 0.41
CA LYS A 77 2.87 5.85 0.62
C LYS A 77 2.92 6.42 2.02
N ILE A 78 3.78 5.88 2.87
CA ILE A 78 4.00 6.37 4.24
C ILE A 78 5.34 7.09 4.26
N PHE A 79 5.38 8.32 4.76
CA PHE A 79 6.59 9.14 4.68
C PHE A 79 6.68 10.16 5.81
N VAL A 80 7.89 10.67 6.04
CA VAL A 80 8.14 11.81 6.91
C VAL A 80 8.47 13.02 6.01
N PRO A 81 7.67 14.13 6.02
CA PRO A 81 7.79 15.23 5.05
C PRO A 81 9.21 15.79 4.89
N ASP A 82 9.90 16.02 6.01
CA ASP A 82 11.25 16.61 6.02
C ASP A 82 12.38 15.58 5.90
N GLN A 83 12.05 14.29 5.78
CA GLN A 83 13.01 13.19 5.69
C GLN A 83 12.65 12.26 4.53
N PRO A 84 12.94 12.62 3.27
CA PRO A 84 12.49 11.89 2.09
C PRO A 84 13.00 10.45 2.01
N ASN A 85 14.07 10.12 2.74
CA ASN A 85 14.61 8.76 2.85
C ASN A 85 13.77 7.86 3.77
N LEU A 86 12.98 8.44 4.68
CA LEU A 86 12.04 7.73 5.53
C LEU A 86 10.71 7.59 4.81
N CYS A 87 10.70 6.69 3.83
CA CYS A 87 9.54 6.43 2.99
C CYS A 87 9.33 4.92 2.83
N LEU A 88 8.08 4.50 3.00
CA LEU A 88 7.64 3.10 2.92
C LEU A 88 6.46 2.98 1.95
N PHE A 89 6.33 1.80 1.37
CA PHE A 89 5.09 1.36 0.75
C PHE A 89 4.35 0.43 1.71
N ALA A 90 3.06 0.66 1.90
CA ALA A 90 2.19 -0.15 2.74
C ALA A 90 0.95 -0.61 1.96
N LYS A 91 0.63 -1.90 2.04
CA LYS A 91 -0.55 -2.51 1.43
C LYS A 91 -1.40 -3.17 2.50
N LEU A 92 -2.59 -2.62 2.72
CA LEU A 92 -3.60 -3.18 3.63
C LEU A 92 -4.56 -4.06 2.82
N THR A 93 -4.58 -5.34 3.14
CA THR A 93 -5.39 -6.34 2.45
C THR A 93 -6.49 -6.84 3.39
N PHE A 94 -7.72 -6.90 2.92
CA PHE A 94 -8.90 -7.26 3.72
C PHE A 94 -9.62 -8.47 3.12
N GLU A 95 -10.42 -9.15 3.93
CA GLU A 95 -10.98 -10.48 3.59
C GLU A 95 -12.18 -10.46 2.62
N HIS A 96 -12.69 -9.29 2.23
CA HIS A 96 -13.87 -9.15 1.37
C HIS A 96 -13.66 -8.15 0.24
N ALA A 97 -14.24 -8.38 -0.94
CA ALA A 97 -14.25 -7.32 -1.94
C ALA A 97 -15.17 -6.16 -1.53
N ILE A 98 -14.69 -4.93 -1.65
CA ILE A 98 -15.46 -3.71 -1.33
C ILE A 98 -16.63 -3.50 -2.29
N TRP A 99 -16.53 -3.96 -3.54
CA TRP A 99 -17.62 -3.88 -4.51
C TRP A 99 -18.83 -4.72 -4.10
N ASN A 100 -18.66 -5.65 -3.15
CA ASN A 100 -19.69 -6.56 -2.73
C ASN A 100 -20.28 -6.15 -1.36
N PRO A 101 -21.44 -5.47 -1.33
CA PRO A 101 -22.05 -5.00 -0.09
C PRO A 101 -22.42 -6.14 0.86
N ASP A 102 -22.73 -7.33 0.33
CA ASP A 102 -23.13 -8.50 1.10
C ASP A 102 -21.94 -9.21 1.77
N LYS A 103 -20.70 -8.85 1.38
CA LYS A 103 -19.45 -9.41 1.89
C LYS A 103 -19.36 -10.93 1.78
N ASP A 104 -20.16 -11.58 0.95
CA ASP A 104 -20.08 -13.03 0.75
C ASP A 104 -18.93 -13.44 -0.19
N ALA A 105 -18.42 -12.51 -1.01
CA ALA A 105 -17.20 -12.68 -1.79
C ALA A 105 -15.96 -12.59 -0.87
N LEU A 106 -15.65 -13.70 -0.22
CA LEU A 106 -14.47 -13.90 0.62
C LEU A 106 -13.21 -14.07 -0.22
N TYR A 107 -12.18 -13.30 0.10
CA TYR A 107 -10.84 -13.42 -0.44
C TYR A 107 -9.88 -13.73 0.70
N ASP A 108 -9.29 -14.92 0.64
CA ASP A 108 -8.35 -15.38 1.66
C ASP A 108 -7.15 -14.43 1.80
N LEU A 109 -6.85 -14.06 3.05
CA LEU A 109 -5.69 -13.25 3.42
C LEU A 109 -4.36 -13.97 3.20
N GLN A 110 -4.38 -15.29 3.02
CA GLN A 110 -3.22 -16.09 2.60
C GLN A 110 -2.60 -15.55 1.30
N ARG A 111 -3.36 -14.85 0.44
CA ARG A 111 -2.79 -14.20 -0.75
C ARG A 111 -1.67 -13.20 -0.43
N THR A 112 -1.79 -12.46 0.67
CA THR A 112 -0.79 -11.47 1.10
C THR A 112 0.39 -12.15 1.80
N VAL A 113 0.13 -13.27 2.48
CA VAL A 113 1.20 -14.11 3.05
C VAL A 113 2.06 -14.68 1.91
N ASN A 114 1.42 -15.24 0.88
CA ASN A 114 2.10 -15.74 -0.30
C ASN A 114 2.88 -14.63 -1.02
N GLU A 115 2.30 -13.43 -1.16
CA GLU A 115 2.98 -12.26 -1.72
C GLU A 115 4.25 -11.90 -0.93
N TYR A 116 4.15 -11.82 0.41
CA TYR A 116 5.31 -11.57 1.27
C TYR A 116 6.40 -12.64 1.09
N GLU A 117 6.03 -13.92 1.12
CA GLU A 117 6.97 -15.03 0.98
C GLU A 117 7.67 -15.04 -0.37
N LEU A 118 6.93 -14.77 -1.46
CA LEU A 118 7.49 -14.61 -2.79
C LEU A 118 8.48 -13.44 -2.83
N MET A 119 8.10 -12.26 -2.35
CA MET A 119 8.99 -11.09 -2.33
C MET A 119 10.26 -11.35 -1.48
N ALA A 120 10.10 -11.98 -0.31
CA ALA A 120 11.23 -12.33 0.57
C ALA A 120 12.16 -13.37 -0.08
N THR A 121 11.61 -14.31 -0.85
CA THR A 121 12.39 -15.33 -1.56
C THR A 121 13.12 -14.72 -2.75
N PHE A 122 12.41 -13.99 -3.61
CA PHE A 122 12.99 -13.37 -4.80
C PHE A 122 14.02 -12.29 -4.46
N SER A 123 13.82 -11.51 -3.39
CA SER A 123 14.83 -10.52 -2.95
C SER A 123 16.13 -11.16 -2.45
N LYS A 124 16.10 -12.42 -1.99
CA LYS A 124 17.31 -13.17 -1.65
C LYS A 124 18.01 -13.74 -2.89
N ILE A 125 17.24 -14.15 -3.89
CA ILE A 125 17.77 -14.73 -5.15
C ILE A 125 18.33 -13.63 -6.06
N ASN A 126 17.60 -12.52 -6.20
CA ASN A 126 17.95 -11.38 -7.02
C ASN A 126 17.51 -10.07 -6.34
N PRO A 127 18.38 -9.46 -5.52
CA PRO A 127 18.05 -8.29 -4.68
C PRO A 127 17.49 -7.08 -5.42
N ASP A 128 17.83 -6.92 -6.71
CA ASP A 128 17.44 -5.75 -7.50
C ASP A 128 16.15 -5.99 -8.32
N CYS A 129 15.60 -7.22 -8.29
CA CYS A 129 14.42 -7.58 -9.08
C CYS A 129 13.11 -7.27 -8.37
N VAL A 130 13.10 -7.32 -7.03
CA VAL A 130 11.91 -7.06 -6.22
C VAL A 130 12.30 -6.29 -4.98
N VAL A 131 11.43 -5.36 -4.57
CA VAL A 131 11.63 -4.65 -3.31
C VAL A 131 11.58 -5.64 -2.15
N ALA A 132 12.58 -5.60 -1.28
CA ALA A 132 12.60 -6.43 -0.08
C ALA A 132 11.42 -6.07 0.85
N PRO A 133 10.60 -7.06 1.25
CA PRO A 133 9.55 -6.81 2.23
C PRO A 133 10.18 -6.61 3.61
N LEU A 134 9.60 -5.71 4.41
CA LEU A 134 10.08 -5.36 5.74
C LEU A 134 9.21 -6.00 6.83
N ALA A 135 7.90 -6.07 6.61
CA ALA A 135 6.98 -6.63 7.57
C ALA A 135 5.71 -7.16 6.92
N LEU A 136 5.13 -8.16 7.58
CA LEU A 136 3.77 -8.61 7.36
C LEU A 136 3.09 -8.71 8.73
N TRP A 137 2.06 -7.91 8.95
CA TRP A 137 1.36 -7.87 10.24
C TRP A 137 -0.11 -8.21 10.08
N ASP A 138 -0.62 -8.94 11.07
CA ASP A 138 -2.05 -9.04 11.33
C ASP A 138 -2.60 -7.74 11.87
N VAL A 139 -3.70 -7.27 11.27
CA VAL A 139 -4.43 -6.08 11.68
C VAL A 139 -5.90 -6.44 11.80
N GLU A 140 -6.53 -6.00 12.88
CA GLU A 140 -7.97 -6.13 13.09
C GLU A 140 -8.55 -4.76 13.40
N HIS A 141 -9.64 -4.40 12.72
CA HIS A 141 -10.33 -3.14 12.94
C HIS A 141 -11.83 -3.33 12.67
N GLU A 142 -12.68 -2.90 13.60
CA GLU A 142 -14.14 -3.03 13.49
C GLU A 142 -14.61 -4.48 13.18
N GLY A 143 -13.92 -5.47 13.74
CA GLY A 143 -14.21 -6.90 13.54
C GLY A 143 -13.78 -7.46 12.18
N GLN A 144 -13.16 -6.65 11.32
CA GLN A 144 -12.60 -7.10 10.05
C GLN A 144 -11.13 -7.50 10.21
N LYS A 145 -10.78 -8.69 9.71
CA LYS A 145 -9.39 -9.16 9.69
C LYS A 145 -8.68 -8.70 8.43
N MET A 146 -7.44 -8.29 8.60
CA MET A 146 -6.61 -7.71 7.54
C MET A 146 -5.15 -8.12 7.69
N LYS A 147 -4.41 -8.02 6.58
CA LYS A 147 -2.95 -8.15 6.53
C LYS A 147 -2.35 -6.84 6.05
N LEU A 148 -1.37 -6.33 6.80
CA LEU A 148 -0.59 -5.16 6.42
C LEU A 148 0.80 -5.61 5.97
N LEU A 149 1.02 -5.57 4.65
CA LEU A 149 2.33 -5.79 4.04
C LEU A 149 3.05 -4.44 3.94
N VAL A 150 4.28 -4.37 4.45
CA VAL A 150 5.11 -3.17 4.41
C VAL A 150 6.43 -3.48 3.73
N THR A 151 6.85 -2.60 2.83
CA THR A 151 8.07 -2.75 2.03
C THR A 151 8.81 -1.41 1.97
N LYS A 152 10.08 -1.43 1.56
CA LYS A 152 10.79 -0.19 1.24
C LYS A 152 10.06 0.55 0.10
N TRP A 153 10.19 1.87 0.05
CA TRP A 153 9.72 2.59 -1.13
C TRP A 153 10.51 2.18 -2.38
N SER A 154 9.82 1.83 -3.48
CA SER A 154 10.46 1.61 -4.78
C SER A 154 10.94 2.96 -5.34
N LYS A 155 12.21 3.04 -5.74
CA LYS A 155 12.76 4.21 -6.44
C LYS A 155 12.46 4.20 -7.94
N ALA A 156 11.95 3.08 -8.47
CA ALA A 156 11.49 3.01 -9.85
C ALA A 156 10.05 3.54 -9.91
N ASP A 157 9.84 4.62 -10.66
CA ASP A 157 8.57 5.35 -10.71
C ASP A 157 7.58 4.84 -11.77
N GLU A 158 8.02 3.97 -12.69
CA GLU A 158 7.18 3.54 -13.82
C GLU A 158 6.63 2.12 -13.62
N GLN A 159 5.31 1.98 -13.67
CA GLN A 159 4.68 0.68 -13.87
C GLN A 159 4.93 0.26 -15.33
N PHE A 160 5.50 -0.93 -15.53
CA PHE A 160 5.84 -1.44 -16.86
C PHE A 160 4.65 -1.44 -17.83
N SER A 161 3.42 -1.60 -17.33
CA SER A 161 2.20 -1.51 -18.14
C SER A 161 1.99 -0.16 -18.82
N ASN A 162 2.47 0.93 -18.23
CA ASN A 162 2.31 2.27 -18.79
C ASN A 162 3.02 2.40 -20.14
N GLN A 163 4.09 1.63 -20.38
CA GLN A 163 4.78 1.62 -21.66
C GLN A 163 3.88 1.18 -22.82
N PHE A 164 2.96 0.24 -22.57
CA PHE A 164 1.98 -0.20 -23.57
C PHE A 164 0.90 0.85 -23.83
N ILE A 165 0.57 1.67 -22.82
CA ILE A 165 -0.40 2.76 -22.94
C ILE A 165 0.24 3.93 -23.70
N ASP A 166 1.48 4.26 -23.36
CA ASP A 166 2.21 5.42 -23.86
C ASP A 166 2.93 5.15 -25.19
N GLY A 167 2.92 3.91 -25.67
CA GLY A 167 3.64 3.49 -26.88
C GLY A 167 5.17 3.60 -26.74
N SER A 168 5.67 3.57 -25.51
CA SER A 168 7.10 3.60 -25.20
C SER A 168 7.64 2.18 -25.01
N ILE A 169 8.95 1.99 -25.11
CA ILE A 169 9.61 0.70 -24.90
C ILE A 169 10.73 0.90 -23.90
N ASP A 170 10.76 0.12 -22.81
CA ASP A 170 11.91 0.13 -21.90
C ASP A 170 13.17 -0.35 -22.62
N PRO A 171 14.21 0.50 -22.79
CA PRO A 171 15.46 0.07 -23.39
C PRO A 171 16.19 -0.99 -22.55
N ARG A 172 15.84 -1.16 -21.26
CA ARG A 172 16.37 -2.22 -20.39
C ARG A 172 15.71 -3.58 -20.65
N ALA A 173 14.45 -3.57 -21.13
CA ALA A 173 13.69 -4.78 -21.43
C ALA A 173 13.88 -5.21 -22.89
N ALA A 174 13.86 -4.27 -23.85
CA ALA A 174 13.88 -4.58 -25.28
C ALA A 174 14.98 -5.58 -25.69
N PRO A 175 16.26 -5.45 -25.26
CA PRO A 175 17.31 -6.40 -25.65
C PRO A 175 17.10 -7.83 -25.13
N LYS A 176 16.23 -8.02 -24.12
CA LYS A 176 15.95 -9.31 -23.49
C LYS A 176 14.72 -10.01 -24.08
N VAL A 177 13.89 -9.28 -24.83
CA VAL A 177 12.67 -9.82 -25.48
C VAL A 177 12.94 -10.21 -26.94
N VAL A 178 14.00 -9.67 -27.57
CA VAL A 178 14.45 -10.15 -28.87
C VAL A 178 15.08 -11.54 -28.69
N LEU A 179 14.26 -12.56 -28.93
CA LEU A 179 14.67 -13.97 -28.99
C LEU A 179 15.93 -14.12 -29.86
N LYS A 180 16.95 -14.78 -29.29
CA LYS A 180 17.95 -15.49 -30.09
C LYS A 180 17.40 -16.83 -30.52
#